data_AF-A0A8H8MEG0-F1
#
_entry.id   AF-A0A8H8MEG0-F1
#
_cell.length_a   1.000
_cell.length_b   1.000
_cell.length_c   1.000
_cell.angle_alpha   90.00
_cell.angle_beta   90.00
_cell.angle_gamma   90.00
#
_symmetry.space_group_name_H-M   'P 1'
#
loop_
_entity.id
_entity.type
_entity.pdbx_description
1 polymer ?
#
loop_
_entity_poly.entity_id
_entity_poly.type
_entity_poly.pdbx_seq_one_letter_code
_entity_poly.pdbx_strand_id
1 'polypeptide(L)'
;MPTHITVLPSDAQKTLQTSSLRPFRLPHPRTGIPALFLPHGSTILELNSISPDAPRSWFVDQSVVSDGKLVLMTPIDPAFILIPLLRAVLAKASQFYSDNISSLPFLQDPQPSFKPTDDFLEELEAQQTQLEDIPRFLHIPPDITVQRPSAERITSFLKRRVDRVAAAQEPSADSTGPTFPTVHRQHLRLGLSVDELGPDTDEGAKSIRAGARIKIACEIIGTWVEESLMAEVLKTYDITAYSEYAEARAAQARAELALATAKAEAQEFKKGPKGEGSGTKRKAGGQGTRGVDKLKKANTKGMASLTTFFVKKQ
;
A
#
# COMPACT_ATOMS: atom_id res chain seq x y z
N MET A 1 10.30 -25.81 14.87
CA MET A 1 10.55 -24.80 13.82
C MET A 1 9.27 -24.00 13.62
N PRO A 2 9.34 -22.70 13.31
CA PRO A 2 8.14 -21.93 12.97
C PRO A 2 7.56 -22.45 11.64
N THR A 3 6.26 -22.75 11.64
CA THR A 3 5.51 -23.15 10.44
C THR A 3 4.76 -21.93 9.92
N HIS A 4 4.84 -21.65 8.62
CA HIS A 4 4.12 -20.55 7.98
C HIS A 4 3.17 -21.10 6.91
N ILE A 5 1.95 -20.57 6.88
CA ILE A 5 1.00 -20.87 5.80
C ILE A 5 1.30 -19.92 4.64
N THR A 6 1.58 -20.49 3.47
CA THR A 6 1.96 -19.72 2.29
C THR A 6 1.01 -19.96 1.13
N VAL A 7 0.78 -18.93 0.33
CA VAL A 7 0.09 -19.01 -0.97
C VAL A 7 1.09 -18.55 -2.01
N LEU A 8 1.25 -19.36 -3.06
CA LEU A 8 2.20 -19.14 -4.12
C LEU A 8 1.61 -19.60 -5.46
N PRO A 9 2.15 -19.10 -6.59
CA PRO A 9 1.80 -19.59 -7.92
C PRO A 9 2.01 -21.10 -8.08
N SER A 10 1.15 -21.76 -8.84
CA SER A 10 1.16 -23.23 -9.00
C SER A 10 2.39 -23.75 -9.74
N ASP A 11 2.99 -22.93 -10.59
CA ASP A 11 4.27 -23.15 -11.24
C ASP A 11 5.44 -23.01 -10.25
N ALA A 12 5.43 -22.00 -9.37
CA ALA A 12 6.44 -21.85 -8.32
C ALA A 12 6.44 -23.03 -7.33
N GLN A 13 5.26 -23.61 -7.06
CA GLN A 13 5.16 -24.82 -6.24
C GLN A 13 5.92 -26.01 -6.84
N LYS A 14 5.89 -26.18 -8.18
CA LYS A 14 6.62 -27.26 -8.85
C LYS A 14 8.13 -27.05 -8.73
N THR A 15 8.60 -25.81 -8.88
CA THR A 15 10.02 -25.47 -8.72
C THR A 15 10.51 -25.75 -7.30
N LEU A 16 9.72 -25.42 -6.27
CA LEU A 16 10.08 -25.72 -4.88
C LEU A 16 10.18 -27.21 -4.56
N GLN A 17 9.49 -28.07 -5.33
CA GLN A 17 9.59 -29.52 -5.17
C GLN A 17 10.89 -30.07 -5.78
N THR A 18 11.45 -29.38 -6.77
CA THR A 18 12.66 -29.82 -7.50
C THR A 18 13.93 -29.14 -7.01
N SER A 19 13.85 -27.94 -6.46
CA SER A 19 14.99 -27.17 -5.96
C SER A 19 14.65 -26.34 -4.72
N SER A 20 15.67 -26.05 -3.90
CA SER A 20 15.52 -25.14 -2.78
C SER A 20 15.62 -23.69 -3.26
N LEU A 21 14.49 -22.96 -3.27
CA LEU A 21 14.51 -21.52 -3.53
C LEU A 21 14.88 -20.77 -2.25
N ARG A 22 15.91 -19.92 -2.32
CA ARG A 22 16.33 -19.09 -1.19
C ARG A 22 15.80 -17.67 -1.37
N PRO A 23 14.98 -17.17 -0.43
CA PRO A 23 14.59 -15.76 -0.43
C PRO A 23 15.82 -14.87 -0.25
N PHE A 24 15.85 -13.76 -0.97
CA PHE A 24 16.85 -12.70 -0.81
C PHE A 24 16.15 -11.41 -0.38
N ARG A 25 16.94 -10.47 0.17
CA ARG A 25 16.42 -9.23 0.73
C ARG A 25 16.82 -8.06 -0.15
N LEU A 26 15.86 -7.29 -0.64
CA LEU A 26 16.09 -6.06 -1.39
C LEU A 26 15.39 -4.87 -0.74
N PRO A 27 15.82 -3.62 -0.98
CA PRO A 27 15.01 -2.45 -0.65
C PRO A 27 13.68 -2.48 -1.41
N HIS A 28 12.58 -2.28 -0.70
CA HIS A 28 11.25 -2.19 -1.30
C HIS A 28 11.18 -0.96 -2.22
N PRO A 29 10.69 -1.10 -3.47
CA PRO A 29 10.76 -0.05 -4.50
C PRO A 29 10.24 1.35 -4.11
N ARG A 30 9.12 1.40 -3.37
CA ARG A 30 8.52 2.67 -2.93
C ARG A 30 9.18 3.29 -1.70
N THR A 31 9.59 2.46 -0.74
CA THR A 31 9.88 2.89 0.64
C THR A 31 11.36 2.78 0.99
N GLY A 32 12.14 2.02 0.21
CA GLY A 32 13.52 1.67 0.51
C GLY A 32 13.68 0.69 1.68
N ILE A 33 12.59 0.35 2.39
CA ILE A 33 12.64 -0.55 3.55
C ILE A 33 12.95 -1.96 3.06
N PRO A 34 13.83 -2.73 3.74
CA PRO A 34 14.17 -4.06 3.28
C PRO A 34 12.96 -5.02 3.25
N ALA A 35 12.67 -5.58 2.09
CA ALA A 35 11.63 -6.57 1.81
C ALA A 35 12.25 -7.88 1.29
N LEU A 36 11.47 -8.97 1.35
CA LEU A 36 11.92 -10.30 0.91
C LEU A 36 11.35 -10.61 -0.48
N PHE A 37 12.21 -11.17 -1.32
CA PHE A 37 11.92 -11.55 -2.68
C PHE A 37 12.45 -12.96 -2.95
N LEU A 38 11.84 -13.64 -3.91
CA LEU A 38 12.20 -15.00 -4.30
C LEU A 38 12.30 -15.08 -5.83
N PRO A 39 13.39 -15.63 -6.39
CA PRO A 39 13.54 -15.72 -7.84
C PRO A 39 12.63 -16.81 -8.39
N HIS A 40 11.92 -16.53 -9.49
CA HIS A 40 10.98 -17.46 -10.09
C HIS A 40 10.93 -17.32 -11.62
N GLY A 41 11.78 -18.10 -12.30
CA GLY A 41 11.89 -18.09 -13.75
C GLY A 41 12.21 -16.68 -14.25
N SER A 42 11.43 -16.16 -15.20
CA SER A 42 11.63 -14.81 -15.71
C SER A 42 10.93 -13.71 -14.88
N THR A 43 10.63 -13.97 -13.61
CA THR A 43 9.97 -13.02 -12.70
C THR A 43 10.55 -13.15 -11.30
N ILE A 44 10.17 -12.22 -10.42
CA ILE A 44 10.50 -12.29 -9.00
C ILE A 44 9.18 -12.33 -8.22
N LEU A 45 9.12 -13.09 -7.14
CA LEU A 45 7.99 -13.12 -6.23
C LEU A 45 8.28 -12.24 -5.01
N GLU A 46 7.42 -11.27 -4.73
CA GLU A 46 7.42 -10.48 -3.51
C GLU A 46 6.72 -11.25 -2.38
N LEU A 47 7.34 -11.30 -1.20
CA LEU A 47 6.77 -11.96 -0.01
C LEU A 47 6.00 -10.94 0.84
N ASN A 48 4.69 -11.09 0.87
CA ASN A 48 3.77 -10.26 1.63
C ASN A 48 3.19 -11.02 2.82
N SER A 49 3.36 -10.52 4.05
CA SER A 49 2.76 -11.13 5.25
C SER A 49 1.49 -10.41 5.65
N ILE A 50 0.37 -11.14 5.68
CA ILE A 50 -0.92 -10.66 6.15
C ILE A 50 -1.12 -11.19 7.57
N SER A 51 -1.28 -10.26 8.52
CA SER A 51 -1.63 -10.58 9.90
C SER A 51 -3.11 -10.27 10.15
N PRO A 52 -3.84 -11.13 10.86
CA PRO A 52 -5.25 -10.91 11.16
C PRO A 52 -5.43 -9.83 12.22
N ASP A 53 -6.51 -9.05 12.14
CA ASP A 53 -6.83 -7.97 13.11
C ASP A 53 -7.19 -8.50 14.51
N ALA A 54 -7.62 -9.76 14.59
CA ALA A 54 -7.94 -10.46 15.82
C ALA A 54 -7.06 -11.72 15.95
N PRO A 55 -6.85 -12.25 17.17
CA PRO A 55 -6.18 -13.53 17.34
C PRO A 55 -6.86 -14.63 16.51
N ARG A 56 -6.07 -15.27 15.65
CA ARG A 56 -6.47 -16.39 14.79
C ARG A 56 -5.35 -17.43 14.80
N SER A 57 -5.71 -18.66 14.49
CA SER A 57 -4.77 -19.77 14.36
C SER A 57 -5.16 -20.62 13.15
N TRP A 58 -4.19 -21.30 12.55
CA TRP A 58 -4.45 -22.32 11.53
C TRP A 58 -4.44 -23.70 12.17
N PHE A 59 -5.37 -24.54 11.75
CA PHE A 59 -5.32 -25.97 12.01
C PHE A 59 -4.76 -26.63 10.75
N VAL A 60 -3.57 -27.22 10.87
CA VAL A 60 -2.89 -27.92 9.78
C VAL A 60 -2.72 -29.36 10.23
N ASP A 61 -3.54 -30.24 9.65
CA ASP A 61 -3.64 -31.65 10.04
C ASP A 61 -3.87 -31.82 11.55
N GLN A 62 -2.87 -32.32 12.28
CA GLN A 62 -2.88 -32.54 13.74
C GLN A 62 -2.11 -31.47 14.51
N SER A 63 -1.77 -30.35 13.87
CA SER A 63 -0.98 -29.26 14.45
C SER A 63 -1.72 -27.92 14.41
N VAL A 64 -1.38 -27.04 15.36
CA VAL A 64 -1.93 -25.69 15.43
C VAL A 64 -0.81 -24.68 15.20
N VAL A 65 -0.97 -23.83 14.20
CA VAL A 65 -0.11 -22.66 13.96
C VAL A 65 -0.77 -21.45 14.60
N SER A 66 -0.16 -20.93 15.67
CA SER A 66 -0.79 -19.98 16.58
C SER A 66 -0.84 -18.53 16.10
N ASP A 67 -0.03 -18.13 15.12
CA ASP A 67 0.09 -16.73 14.70
C ASP A 67 -1.01 -16.27 13.74
N GLY A 68 -1.71 -17.21 13.10
CA GLY A 68 -2.77 -16.94 12.12
C GLY A 68 -2.30 -16.16 10.90
N LYS A 69 -0.99 -16.05 10.68
CA LYS A 69 -0.43 -15.26 9.58
C LYS A 69 -0.58 -16.01 8.27
N LEU A 70 -0.77 -15.27 7.19
CA LEU A 70 -0.77 -15.77 5.83
C LEU A 70 0.36 -15.08 5.05
N VAL A 71 1.25 -15.86 4.46
CA VAL A 71 2.30 -15.32 3.59
C VAL A 71 1.85 -15.49 2.14
N LEU A 72 1.80 -14.41 1.39
CA LEU A 72 1.51 -14.40 -0.04
C LEU A 72 2.82 -14.19 -0.80
N MET A 73 3.05 -15.00 -1.82
CA MET A 73 4.14 -14.82 -2.78
C MET A 73 3.52 -14.34 -4.09
N THR A 74 3.70 -13.06 -4.41
CA THR A 74 3.04 -12.42 -5.56
C THR A 74 4.07 -12.01 -6.60
N PRO A 75 3.88 -12.36 -7.89
CA PRO A 75 4.78 -11.91 -8.95
C PRO A 75 4.87 -10.39 -9.01
N ILE A 76 6.09 -9.86 -9.05
CA ILE A 76 6.40 -8.46 -9.28
C ILE A 76 7.23 -8.32 -10.55
N ASP A 77 6.96 -7.26 -11.31
CA ASP A 77 7.80 -6.89 -12.45
C ASP A 77 9.13 -6.31 -11.93
N PRO A 78 10.29 -6.92 -12.27
CA PRO A 78 11.60 -6.46 -11.80
C PRO A 78 11.91 -5.01 -12.17
N ALA A 79 11.26 -4.46 -13.20
CA ALA A 79 11.35 -3.04 -13.54
C ALA A 79 11.06 -2.11 -12.36
N PHE A 80 10.08 -2.45 -11.51
CA PHE A 80 9.75 -1.63 -10.34
C PHE A 80 10.90 -1.56 -9.34
N ILE A 81 11.65 -2.64 -9.19
CA ILE A 81 12.85 -2.70 -8.34
C ILE A 81 13.98 -1.85 -8.92
N LEU A 82 14.10 -1.81 -10.26
CA LEU A 82 15.15 -1.07 -10.94
C LEU A 82 14.93 0.44 -11.03
N ILE A 83 13.68 0.89 -11.12
CA ILE A 83 13.35 2.32 -11.20
C ILE A 83 14.04 3.18 -10.12
N PRO A 84 13.94 2.87 -8.80
CA PRO A 84 14.61 3.68 -7.78
C PRO A 84 16.14 3.66 -7.92
N LEU A 85 16.71 2.54 -8.39
CA LEU A 85 18.14 2.39 -8.63
C LEU A 85 18.61 3.30 -9.78
N LEU A 86 17.89 3.24 -10.90
CA LEU A 86 18.15 4.06 -12.07
C LEU A 86 18.00 5.55 -11.77
N ARG A 87 17.04 5.94 -10.92
CA ARG A 87 16.87 7.33 -10.48
C ARG A 87 17.98 7.80 -9.55
N ALA A 88 18.47 6.95 -8.66
CA ALA A 88 19.63 7.27 -7.82
C ALA A 88 20.88 7.53 -8.68
N VAL A 89 21.05 6.80 -9.77
CA VAL A 89 22.13 7.04 -10.76
C VAL A 89 21.92 8.37 -11.48
N LEU A 90 20.69 8.67 -11.92
CA LEU A 90 20.37 9.96 -12.56
C LEU A 90 20.66 11.16 -11.66
N ALA A 91 20.37 11.06 -10.37
CA ALA A 91 20.64 12.13 -9.42
C ALA A 91 22.14 12.38 -9.21
N LYS A 92 22.98 11.35 -9.41
CA LYS A 92 24.45 11.39 -9.27
C LYS A 92 25.17 11.57 -10.62
N ALA A 93 24.46 11.90 -11.69
CA ALA A 93 24.88 11.76 -13.10
C ALA A 93 26.01 12.70 -13.59
N SER A 94 26.83 13.28 -12.71
CA SER A 94 28.11 13.85 -13.17
C SER A 94 29.17 12.77 -13.47
N GLN A 95 28.99 11.51 -13.06
CA GLN A 95 30.11 10.54 -13.06
C GLN A 95 29.81 9.08 -13.43
N PHE A 96 28.56 8.67 -13.68
CA PHE A 96 28.25 7.24 -13.83
C PHE A 96 28.06 6.82 -15.29
N TYR A 97 29.13 6.23 -15.83
CA TYR A 97 29.16 5.40 -17.03
C TYR A 97 29.48 4.00 -16.54
N SER A 98 28.55 3.06 -16.71
CA SER A 98 28.90 1.67 -16.49
C SER A 98 28.12 0.78 -17.43
N ASP A 99 28.83 -0.24 -17.89
CA ASP A 99 28.32 -1.28 -18.77
C ASP A 99 27.50 -2.33 -17.99
N ASN A 100 27.59 -2.37 -16.64
CA ASN A 100 26.92 -3.36 -15.80
C ASN A 100 26.19 -2.79 -14.58
N ILE A 101 24.94 -3.25 -14.36
CA ILE A 101 24.11 -2.93 -13.16
C ILE A 101 24.84 -3.31 -11.87
N SER A 102 25.65 -4.37 -11.91
CA SER A 102 26.47 -4.89 -10.81
C SER A 102 27.47 -3.88 -10.21
N SER A 103 27.79 -2.81 -10.93
CA SER A 103 28.72 -1.77 -10.50
C SER A 103 28.07 -0.57 -9.79
N LEU A 104 26.74 -0.58 -9.65
CA LEU A 104 26.04 0.59 -9.15
C LEU A 104 26.42 0.87 -7.68
N PRO A 105 26.75 2.13 -7.32
CA PRO A 105 27.38 2.46 -6.04
C PRO A 105 26.51 2.15 -4.82
N PHE A 106 25.18 2.08 -4.96
CA PHE A 106 24.30 1.68 -3.85
C PHE A 106 24.26 0.16 -3.61
N LEU A 107 24.72 -0.66 -4.56
CA LEU A 107 24.99 -2.09 -4.36
C LEU A 107 26.33 -2.31 -3.63
N GLN A 108 27.22 -1.30 -3.70
CA GLN A 108 28.55 -1.30 -3.08
C GLN A 108 28.57 -0.54 -1.74
N ASP A 109 27.61 0.36 -1.48
CA ASP A 109 27.52 1.13 -0.24
C ASP A 109 27.13 0.22 0.93
N PRO A 110 27.95 0.13 1.99
CA PRO A 110 27.72 -0.73 3.12
C PRO A 110 26.72 -0.08 4.07
N GLN A 111 25.45 0.00 3.69
CA GLN A 111 24.42 -0.11 4.72
C GLN A 111 24.49 -1.55 5.24
N PRO A 112 24.57 -1.78 6.57
CA PRO A 112 25.03 -3.04 7.16
C PRO A 112 24.18 -4.29 6.85
N SER A 113 23.10 -4.16 6.08
CA SER A 113 22.13 -5.23 5.80
C SER A 113 21.96 -5.60 4.33
N PHE A 114 22.68 -4.98 3.39
CA PHE A 114 22.47 -5.22 1.97
C PHE A 114 23.79 -5.43 1.24
N LYS A 115 24.09 -6.69 0.91
CA LYS A 115 24.97 -7.06 -0.19
C LYS A 115 24.08 -7.84 -1.16
N PRO A 116 23.84 -7.37 -2.39
CA PRO A 116 23.19 -8.22 -3.38
C PRO A 116 24.01 -9.51 -3.50
N THR A 117 23.34 -10.67 -3.42
CA THR A 117 24.00 -11.94 -3.72
C THR A 117 24.38 -11.93 -5.20
N ASP A 118 25.51 -12.54 -5.58
CA ASP A 118 25.92 -12.66 -6.98
C ASP A 118 24.79 -13.28 -7.84
N ASP A 119 24.07 -14.26 -7.27
CA ASP A 119 22.86 -14.87 -7.85
C ASP A 119 21.77 -13.86 -8.26
N PHE A 120 21.60 -12.77 -7.50
CA PHE A 120 20.59 -11.73 -7.82
C PHE A 120 21.00 -10.91 -9.04
N LEU A 121 22.29 -10.61 -9.16
CA LEU A 121 22.81 -9.82 -10.27
C LEU A 121 22.80 -10.63 -11.56
N GLU A 122 23.16 -11.91 -11.51
CA GLU A 122 23.07 -12.82 -12.66
C GLU A 122 21.63 -13.00 -13.14
N GLU A 123 20.67 -13.21 -12.22
CA GLU A 123 19.25 -13.35 -12.57
C GLU A 123 18.70 -12.04 -13.16
N LEU A 124 19.11 -10.89 -12.62
CA LEU A 124 18.66 -9.59 -13.09
C LEU A 124 19.31 -9.19 -14.43
N GLU A 125 20.56 -9.58 -14.67
CA GLU A 125 21.22 -9.45 -15.97
C GLU A 125 20.54 -10.33 -17.04
N ALA A 126 20.13 -11.56 -16.69
CA ALA A 126 19.33 -12.40 -17.58
C ALA A 126 17.97 -11.75 -17.93
N GLN A 127 17.42 -10.96 -17.00
CA GLN A 127 16.16 -10.22 -17.17
C GLN A 127 16.31 -8.88 -17.91
N GLN A 128 17.52 -8.36 -18.12
CA GLN A 128 17.76 -7.07 -18.79
C GLN A 128 17.20 -7.00 -20.22
N THR A 129 17.13 -8.13 -20.94
CA THR A 129 16.53 -8.18 -22.28
C THR A 129 15.05 -7.81 -22.30
N GLN A 130 14.34 -7.96 -21.17
CA GLN A 130 12.93 -7.52 -21.05
C GLN A 130 12.79 -6.05 -20.65
N LEU A 131 13.90 -5.40 -20.27
CA LEU A 131 13.96 -4.02 -19.78
C LEU A 131 14.36 -3.02 -20.87
N GLU A 132 14.41 -3.42 -22.14
CA GLU A 132 14.77 -2.56 -23.29
C GLU A 132 13.98 -1.24 -23.35
N ASP A 133 12.83 -1.22 -22.68
CA ASP A 133 11.90 -0.10 -22.60
C ASP A 133 12.28 1.03 -21.63
N ILE A 134 13.18 0.81 -20.67
CA ILE A 134 13.43 1.77 -19.56
C ILE A 134 14.75 2.57 -19.71
N PRO A 135 15.94 1.95 -19.91
CA PRO A 135 17.17 2.69 -20.15
C PRO A 135 17.31 3.10 -21.62
N ARG A 136 17.89 4.27 -21.90
CA ARG A 136 18.30 4.68 -23.26
C ARG A 136 19.65 4.05 -23.56
N PHE A 137 19.71 3.18 -24.55
CA PHE A 137 20.98 2.68 -25.09
C PHE A 137 21.63 3.78 -25.92
N LEU A 138 22.81 4.23 -25.52
CA LEU A 138 23.71 5.04 -26.33
C LEU A 138 24.84 4.11 -26.78
N HIS A 139 24.76 3.68 -28.03
CA HIS A 139 25.82 2.88 -28.64
C HIS A 139 26.97 3.82 -29.00
N ILE A 140 28.09 3.73 -28.28
CA ILE A 140 29.32 4.46 -28.63
C ILE A 140 30.29 3.43 -29.22
N PRO A 141 30.67 3.54 -30.50
CA PRO A 141 31.61 2.60 -31.11
C PRO A 141 33.02 2.65 -30.49
N PRO A 142 33.76 1.52 -30.44
CA PRO A 142 33.41 0.25 -31.08
C PRO A 142 32.78 -0.84 -30.18
N ASP A 143 32.79 -0.78 -28.85
CA ASP A 143 32.30 -1.92 -28.02
C ASP A 143 31.59 -1.53 -26.70
N ILE A 144 31.23 -0.27 -26.49
CA ILE A 144 30.66 0.21 -25.21
C ILE A 144 29.16 0.53 -25.39
N THR A 145 28.31 -0.18 -24.65
CA THR A 145 26.87 0.07 -24.56
C THR A 145 26.57 0.90 -23.31
N VAL A 146 26.58 2.22 -23.45
CA VAL A 146 26.26 3.10 -22.33
C VAL A 146 24.74 3.15 -22.14
N GLN A 147 24.27 2.60 -21.02
CA GLN A 147 22.87 2.74 -20.62
C GLN A 147 22.69 4.04 -19.82
N ARG A 148 22.00 5.02 -20.41
CA ARG A 148 21.59 6.23 -19.68
C ARG A 148 20.12 6.10 -19.30
N PRO A 149 19.76 6.12 -18.00
CA PRO A 149 18.36 6.14 -17.62
C PRO A 149 17.69 7.42 -18.15
N SER A 150 16.45 7.33 -18.63
CA SER A 150 15.69 8.49 -19.11
C SER A 150 14.44 8.67 -18.27
N ALA A 151 14.28 9.84 -17.66
CA ALA A 151 13.10 10.19 -16.88
C ALA A 151 11.81 10.04 -17.72
N GLU A 152 11.86 10.45 -18.99
CA GLU A 152 10.72 10.32 -19.91
C GLU A 152 10.33 8.86 -20.15
N ARG A 153 11.30 7.96 -20.35
CA ARG A 153 11.03 6.53 -20.56
C ARG A 153 10.46 5.86 -19.31
N ILE A 154 10.95 6.25 -18.12
CA ILE A 154 10.38 5.78 -16.84
C ILE A 154 8.91 6.23 -16.75
N THR A 155 8.61 7.50 -17.03
CA THR A 155 7.24 8.00 -17.05
C THR A 155 6.38 7.27 -18.08
N SER A 156 6.86 7.08 -19.31
CA SER A 156 6.16 6.33 -20.36
C SER A 156 5.92 4.86 -19.97
N PHE A 157 6.87 4.20 -19.32
CA PHE A 157 6.70 2.85 -18.78
C PHE A 157 5.59 2.83 -17.73
N LEU A 158 5.63 3.74 -16.76
CA LEU A 158 4.61 3.84 -15.71
C LEU A 158 3.23 4.13 -16.29
N LYS A 159 3.13 5.02 -17.28
CA LYS A 159 1.87 5.29 -17.99
C LYS A 159 1.30 4.02 -18.63
N ARG A 160 2.11 3.26 -19.37
CA ARG A 160 1.67 1.97 -19.96
C ARG A 160 1.18 0.99 -18.91
N ARG A 161 1.80 0.96 -17.73
CA ARG A 161 1.36 0.11 -16.61
C ARG A 161 0.03 0.62 -16.03
N VAL A 162 -0.13 1.92 -15.83
CA VAL A 162 -1.38 2.55 -15.37
C VAL A 162 -2.51 2.25 -16.35
N ASP A 163 -2.28 2.44 -17.65
CA ASP A 163 -3.27 2.19 -18.69
C ASP A 163 -3.69 0.72 -18.72
N ARG A 164 -2.74 -0.21 -18.58
CA ARG A 164 -3.04 -1.65 -18.48
C ARG A 164 -3.90 -1.97 -17.26
N VAL A 165 -3.57 -1.43 -16.09
CA VAL A 165 -4.35 -1.65 -14.87
C VAL A 165 -5.72 -1.02 -14.99
N ALA A 166 -5.84 0.19 -15.55
CA ALA A 166 -7.12 0.87 -15.76
C ALA A 166 -8.03 0.12 -16.73
N ALA A 167 -7.49 -0.37 -17.85
CA ALA A 167 -8.22 -1.19 -18.82
C ALA A 167 -8.74 -2.51 -18.19
N ALA A 168 -7.95 -3.12 -17.31
CA ALA A 168 -8.36 -4.33 -16.59
C ALA A 168 -9.51 -4.11 -15.58
N GLN A 169 -9.84 -2.86 -15.25
CA GLN A 169 -10.99 -2.53 -14.39
C GLN A 169 -12.30 -2.44 -15.19
N GLU A 170 -12.24 -2.34 -16.52
CA GLU A 170 -13.45 -2.21 -17.33
C GLU A 170 -14.24 -3.52 -17.29
N PRO A 171 -15.55 -3.46 -17.05
CA PRO A 171 -16.38 -4.64 -17.13
C PRO A 171 -16.39 -5.13 -18.58
N SER A 172 -15.74 -6.27 -18.83
CA SER A 172 -15.85 -6.96 -20.12
C SER A 172 -17.32 -7.31 -20.36
N ALA A 173 -17.85 -6.94 -21.53
CA ALA A 173 -19.23 -7.26 -21.95
C ALA A 173 -19.50 -8.78 -21.91
N ASP A 174 -18.45 -9.57 -22.16
CA ASP A 174 -18.43 -11.00 -21.92
C ASP A 174 -17.79 -11.22 -20.54
N SER A 175 -18.59 -11.63 -19.56
CA SER A 175 -18.23 -11.78 -18.14
C SER A 175 -17.20 -12.88 -17.83
N THR A 176 -16.37 -13.26 -18.80
CA THR A 176 -15.32 -14.30 -18.70
C THR A 176 -13.97 -13.74 -18.26
N GLY A 177 -13.81 -12.41 -18.21
CA GLY A 177 -12.62 -11.77 -17.66
C GLY A 177 -12.56 -11.84 -16.12
N PRO A 178 -11.36 -11.82 -15.51
CA PRO A 178 -11.22 -11.78 -14.06
C PRO A 178 -11.78 -10.45 -13.54
N THR A 179 -12.94 -10.49 -12.88
CA THR A 179 -13.42 -9.35 -12.11
C THR A 179 -12.69 -9.30 -10.78
N PHE A 180 -12.11 -8.15 -10.44
CA PHE A 180 -11.44 -7.93 -9.16
C PHE A 180 -12.45 -7.36 -8.16
N PRO A 181 -13.00 -8.15 -7.21
CA PRO A 181 -14.07 -7.68 -6.33
C PRO A 181 -13.63 -6.50 -5.47
N THR A 182 -12.35 -6.43 -5.13
CA THR A 182 -11.77 -5.32 -4.37
C THR A 182 -11.81 -4.01 -5.15
N VAL A 183 -11.49 -4.03 -6.45
CA VAL A 183 -11.59 -2.86 -7.32
C VAL A 183 -13.04 -2.45 -7.46
N HIS A 184 -13.95 -3.39 -7.70
CA HIS A 184 -15.38 -3.10 -7.78
C HIS A 184 -15.91 -2.44 -6.49
N ARG A 185 -15.51 -2.94 -5.31
CA ARG A 185 -15.84 -2.31 -4.02
C ARG A 185 -15.27 -0.90 -3.88
N GLN A 186 -14.07 -0.64 -4.39
CA GLN A 186 -13.51 0.71 -4.42
C GLN A 186 -14.34 1.63 -5.32
N HIS A 187 -14.75 1.17 -6.49
CA HIS A 187 -15.64 1.93 -7.38
C HIS A 187 -16.97 2.29 -6.70
N LEU A 188 -17.59 1.32 -6.03
CA LEU A 188 -18.81 1.56 -5.25
C LEU A 188 -18.59 2.56 -4.11
N ARG A 189 -17.47 2.45 -3.39
CA ARG A 189 -17.12 3.38 -2.30
C ARG A 189 -16.95 4.82 -2.81
N LEU A 190 -16.49 4.98 -4.05
CA LEU A 190 -16.31 6.28 -4.70
C LEU A 190 -17.59 6.81 -5.35
N GLY A 191 -18.71 6.09 -5.25
CA GLY A 191 -19.99 6.51 -5.83
C GLY A 191 -20.06 6.41 -7.36
N LEU A 192 -19.25 5.55 -7.95
CA LEU A 192 -19.13 5.42 -9.41
C LEU A 192 -20.13 4.42 -10.01
N SER A 193 -21.09 3.95 -9.20
CA SER A 193 -22.12 3.01 -9.64
C SER A 193 -23.02 3.65 -10.71
N VAL A 194 -23.75 2.80 -11.43
CA VAL A 194 -24.78 3.26 -12.36
C VAL A 194 -25.90 4.01 -11.63
N ASP A 195 -26.24 3.56 -10.41
CA ASP A 195 -27.30 4.16 -9.61
C ASP A 195 -26.96 5.57 -9.10
N GLU A 196 -25.68 5.83 -8.75
CA GLU A 196 -25.26 7.11 -8.20
C GLU A 196 -24.83 8.11 -9.28
N LEU A 197 -24.11 7.65 -10.30
CA LEU A 197 -23.51 8.53 -11.32
C LEU A 197 -24.33 8.58 -12.63
N GLY A 198 -25.25 7.63 -12.84
CA GLY A 198 -26.07 7.53 -14.06
C GLY A 198 -25.59 6.43 -15.02
N PRO A 199 -26.31 6.16 -16.12
CA PRO A 199 -25.97 5.09 -17.06
C PRO A 199 -24.62 5.31 -17.75
N ASP A 200 -24.01 4.23 -18.23
CA ASP A 200 -22.79 4.26 -19.06
C ASP A 200 -23.01 4.90 -20.44
N THR A 201 -24.22 5.38 -20.76
CA THR A 201 -24.51 6.11 -22.00
C THR A 201 -24.20 7.60 -21.89
N ASP A 202 -24.17 8.16 -20.69
CA ASP A 202 -23.88 9.59 -20.48
C ASP A 202 -22.37 9.86 -20.56
N GLU A 203 -21.97 10.81 -21.42
CA GLU A 203 -20.57 11.20 -21.61
C GLU A 203 -19.96 11.81 -20.33
N GLY A 204 -20.78 12.51 -19.54
CA GLY A 204 -20.37 13.04 -18.23
C GLY A 204 -19.97 11.89 -17.29
N ALA A 205 -20.88 10.94 -17.08
CA ALA A 205 -20.62 9.77 -16.25
C ALA A 205 -19.43 8.92 -16.74
N LYS A 206 -19.29 8.71 -18.06
CA LYS A 206 -18.16 7.99 -18.66
C LYS A 206 -16.81 8.65 -18.33
N SER A 207 -16.71 9.96 -18.50
CA SER A 207 -15.46 10.70 -18.26
C SER A 207 -15.03 10.64 -16.79
N ILE A 208 -16.00 10.75 -15.87
CA ILE A 208 -15.76 10.60 -14.42
C ILE A 208 -15.29 9.18 -14.08
N ARG A 209 -15.93 8.13 -14.63
CA ARG A 209 -15.48 6.74 -14.42
C ARG A 209 -14.09 6.48 -14.98
N ALA A 210 -13.79 7.01 -16.17
CA ALA A 210 -12.47 6.88 -16.78
C ALA A 210 -11.39 7.54 -15.91
N GLY A 211 -11.61 8.78 -15.45
CA GLY A 211 -10.70 9.47 -14.54
C GLY A 211 -10.51 8.73 -13.21
N ALA A 212 -11.58 8.16 -12.66
CA ALA A 212 -11.50 7.33 -11.46
C ALA A 212 -10.69 6.05 -11.65
N ARG A 213 -10.86 5.35 -12.78
CA ARG A 213 -10.08 4.14 -13.12
C ARG A 213 -8.58 4.45 -13.14
N ILE A 214 -8.20 5.57 -13.76
CA ILE A 214 -6.81 6.05 -13.77
C ILE A 214 -6.33 6.34 -12.35
N LYS A 215 -7.13 7.04 -11.54
CA LYS A 215 -6.75 7.33 -10.14
C LYS A 215 -6.51 6.06 -9.33
N ILE A 216 -7.43 5.09 -9.41
CA ILE A 216 -7.30 3.78 -8.74
C ILE A 216 -6.08 3.03 -9.27
N ALA A 217 -5.84 3.02 -10.58
CA ALA A 217 -4.68 2.37 -11.18
C ALA A 217 -3.36 3.00 -10.68
N CYS A 218 -3.30 4.33 -10.58
CA CYS A 218 -2.17 5.04 -10.00
C CYS A 218 -1.97 4.71 -8.51
N GLU A 219 -3.03 4.53 -7.73
CA GLU A 219 -2.93 4.11 -6.32
C GLU A 219 -2.41 2.68 -6.17
N ILE A 220 -2.87 1.76 -7.03
CA ILE A 220 -2.40 0.37 -7.07
C ILE A 220 -0.93 0.33 -7.45
N ILE A 221 -0.51 0.99 -8.54
CA ILE A 221 0.89 1.00 -8.97
C ILE A 221 1.77 1.78 -7.98
N GLY A 222 1.19 2.82 -7.37
CA GLY A 222 1.85 3.62 -6.36
C GLY A 222 2.21 2.85 -5.09
N THR A 223 1.82 1.58 -4.91
CA THR A 223 2.40 0.73 -3.86
C THR A 223 3.87 0.43 -4.12
N TRP A 224 4.32 0.32 -5.37
CA TRP A 224 5.71 0.02 -5.76
C TRP A 224 6.49 1.22 -6.29
N VAL A 225 5.86 2.39 -6.44
CA VAL A 225 6.52 3.58 -7.01
C VAL A 225 6.54 4.71 -6.00
N GLU A 226 7.63 5.47 -5.97
CA GLU A 226 7.75 6.67 -5.12
C GLU A 226 6.61 7.67 -5.38
N GLU A 227 6.12 8.29 -4.31
CA GLU A 227 4.96 9.19 -4.36
C GLU A 227 5.19 10.41 -5.25
N SER A 228 6.41 10.97 -5.26
CA SER A 228 6.77 12.10 -6.12
C SER A 228 6.62 11.77 -7.61
N LEU A 229 7.12 10.61 -8.01
CA LEU A 229 7.08 10.13 -9.39
C LEU A 229 5.66 9.77 -9.82
N MET A 230 4.87 9.15 -8.93
CA MET A 230 3.46 8.90 -9.24
C MET A 230 2.63 10.17 -9.34
N ALA A 231 2.94 11.20 -8.55
CA ALA A 231 2.30 12.51 -8.69
C ALA A 231 2.62 13.16 -10.04
N GLU A 232 3.85 13.01 -10.54
CA GLU A 232 4.23 13.45 -11.89
C GLU A 232 3.46 12.69 -12.98
N VAL A 233 3.38 11.36 -12.88
CA VAL A 233 2.60 10.53 -13.82
C VAL A 233 1.13 10.93 -13.82
N LEU A 234 0.52 11.14 -12.65
CA LEU A 234 -0.89 11.52 -12.53
C LEU A 234 -1.19 12.87 -13.19
N LYS A 235 -0.27 13.85 -13.12
CA LYS A 235 -0.41 15.14 -13.82
C LYS A 235 -0.45 15.03 -15.34
N THR A 236 0.02 13.91 -15.91
CA THR A 236 -0.02 13.69 -17.36
C THR A 236 -1.38 13.24 -17.89
N TYR A 237 -2.33 12.93 -16.98
CA TYR A 237 -3.68 12.51 -17.32
C TYR A 237 -4.68 13.64 -17.09
N ASP A 238 -5.68 13.75 -17.96
CA ASP A 238 -6.84 14.59 -17.72
C ASP A 238 -7.85 13.83 -16.85
N ILE A 239 -7.89 14.20 -15.58
CA ILE A 239 -8.83 13.66 -14.58
C ILE A 239 -9.70 14.76 -13.97
N THR A 240 -9.84 15.89 -14.68
CA THR A 240 -10.55 17.09 -14.19
C THR A 240 -11.99 16.79 -13.79
N ALA A 241 -12.76 16.13 -14.66
CA ALA A 241 -14.14 15.72 -14.40
C ALA A 241 -14.27 14.87 -13.12
N TYR A 242 -13.35 13.91 -12.94
CA TYR A 242 -13.33 13.09 -11.72
C TYR A 242 -12.95 13.90 -10.47
N SER A 243 -11.99 14.82 -10.58
CA SER A 243 -11.56 15.64 -9.44
C SER A 243 -12.67 16.55 -8.93
N GLU A 244 -13.42 17.20 -9.83
CA GLU A 244 -14.57 18.04 -9.48
C GLU A 244 -15.67 17.20 -8.81
N TYR A 245 -15.98 16.03 -9.37
CA TYR A 245 -16.94 15.09 -8.80
C TYR A 245 -16.52 14.62 -7.39
N ALA A 246 -15.25 14.25 -7.21
CA ALA A 246 -14.71 13.78 -5.94
C ALA A 246 -14.76 14.89 -4.87
N GLU A 247 -14.46 16.14 -5.22
CA GLU A 247 -14.56 17.28 -4.32
C GLU A 247 -16.02 17.56 -3.92
N ALA A 248 -16.94 17.55 -4.88
CA ALA A 248 -18.37 17.70 -4.61
C ALA A 248 -18.89 16.61 -3.67
N ARG A 249 -18.51 15.35 -3.91
CA ARG A 249 -18.88 14.21 -3.06
C ARG A 249 -18.29 14.32 -1.66
N ALA A 250 -17.02 14.72 -1.54
CA ALA A 250 -16.38 14.95 -0.25
C ALA A 250 -17.08 16.08 0.54
N ALA A 251 -17.52 17.15 -0.13
CA ALA A 251 -18.29 18.22 0.50
C ALA A 251 -19.66 17.73 1.01
N GLN A 252 -20.38 16.94 0.19
CA GLN A 252 -21.65 16.32 0.60
C GLN A 252 -21.47 15.40 1.82
N ALA A 253 -20.46 14.52 1.80
CA ALA A 253 -20.18 13.61 2.90
C ALA A 253 -19.84 14.36 4.21
N ARG A 254 -19.11 15.48 4.13
CA ARG A 254 -18.84 16.35 5.29
C ARG A 254 -20.12 17.00 5.82
N ALA A 255 -21.01 17.45 4.95
CA ALA A 255 -22.29 18.05 5.35
C ALA A 255 -23.22 17.01 6.01
N GLU A 256 -23.29 15.79 5.46
CA GLU A 256 -24.05 14.68 6.03
C GLU A 256 -23.52 14.28 7.40
N LEU A 257 -22.19 14.18 7.56
CA LEU A 257 -21.56 13.89 8.85
C LEU A 257 -21.89 14.98 9.88
N ALA A 258 -21.78 16.25 9.51
CA ALA A 258 -22.11 17.38 10.40
C ALA A 258 -23.59 17.37 10.82
N LEU A 259 -24.49 16.98 9.92
CA LEU A 259 -25.91 16.86 10.22
C LEU A 259 -26.20 15.65 11.11
N ALA A 260 -25.49 14.54 10.90
CA ALA A 260 -25.58 13.35 11.75
C ALA A 260 -25.06 13.61 13.17
N THR A 261 -23.93 14.31 13.32
CA THR A 261 -23.41 14.71 14.64
C THR A 261 -24.36 15.68 15.34
N ALA A 262 -24.88 16.69 14.64
CA ALA A 262 -25.87 17.60 15.21
C ALA A 262 -27.17 16.88 15.66
N LYS A 263 -27.63 15.89 14.89
CA LYS A 263 -28.77 15.04 15.29
C LYS A 263 -28.46 14.18 16.51
N ALA A 264 -27.26 13.60 16.59
CA ALA A 264 -26.84 12.79 17.73
C ALA A 264 -26.75 13.64 19.01
N GLU A 265 -26.17 14.84 18.94
CA GLU A 265 -26.11 15.80 20.04
C GLU A 265 -27.51 16.25 20.50
N ALA A 266 -28.41 16.56 19.55
CA ALA A 266 -29.79 16.92 19.87
C ALA A 266 -30.58 15.77 20.52
N GLN A 267 -30.29 14.51 20.15
CA GLN A 267 -30.89 13.33 20.78
C GLN A 267 -30.34 13.05 22.18
N GLU A 268 -29.06 13.31 22.44
CA GLU A 268 -28.52 13.24 23.81
C GLU A 268 -29.12 14.33 24.71
N PHE A 269 -29.31 15.56 24.20
CA PHE A 269 -29.97 16.64 24.97
C PHE A 269 -31.43 16.33 25.32
N LYS A 270 -32.17 15.62 24.45
CA LYS A 270 -33.55 15.20 24.72
C LYS A 270 -33.67 13.98 25.65
N LYS A 271 -32.57 13.30 25.97
CA LYS A 271 -32.51 12.19 26.96
C LYS A 271 -32.07 12.65 28.36
N GLY A 272 -32.17 13.95 28.67
CA GLY A 272 -32.07 14.49 30.04
C GLY A 272 -33.15 13.91 30.99
N PRO A 273 -32.86 13.82 32.30
CA PRO A 273 -33.35 12.76 33.16
C PRO A 273 -34.85 12.88 33.46
N LYS A 274 -35.57 11.75 33.39
CA LYS A 274 -36.81 11.57 34.16
C LYS A 274 -36.48 11.86 35.63
N GLY A 275 -36.91 13.03 36.10
CA GLY A 275 -36.76 13.45 37.47
C GLY A 275 -37.78 12.76 38.38
N GLU A 276 -37.27 12.14 39.43
CA GLU A 276 -37.88 12.14 40.76
C GLU A 276 -36.97 12.94 41.69
N GLY A 277 -37.54 13.79 42.55
CA GLY A 277 -36.84 14.29 43.73
C GLY A 277 -36.42 15.76 43.71
N SER A 278 -37.31 16.59 44.25
CA SER A 278 -37.15 17.90 44.89
C SER A 278 -35.72 18.44 45.16
N GLY A 279 -35.54 19.73 44.79
CA GLY A 279 -34.97 20.74 45.66
C GLY A 279 -33.45 20.75 45.86
N THR A 280 -32.76 21.69 45.22
CA THR A 280 -32.04 22.83 45.86
C THR A 280 -31.14 23.47 44.79
N LYS A 281 -31.33 24.78 44.53
CA LYS A 281 -30.45 25.60 43.68
C LYS A 281 -29.00 25.55 44.20
N ARG A 282 -28.02 25.18 43.36
CA ARG A 282 -26.61 25.62 43.48
C ARG A 282 -25.83 25.46 42.16
N LYS A 283 -25.40 26.62 41.66
CA LYS A 283 -24.15 26.98 40.94
C LYS A 283 -23.54 25.98 39.95
N ALA A 284 -23.45 26.42 38.69
CA ALA A 284 -22.70 25.79 37.62
C ALA A 284 -21.25 25.45 38.06
N GLY A 285 -20.94 24.16 38.08
CA GLY A 285 -19.57 23.63 38.13
C GLY A 285 -19.40 22.72 36.92
N GLY A 286 -18.33 22.95 36.15
CA GLY A 286 -18.05 22.25 34.91
C GLY A 286 -18.15 20.73 35.04
N GLN A 287 -18.90 20.12 34.13
CA GLN A 287 -19.09 18.68 34.05
C GLN A 287 -17.73 18.01 33.79
N GLY A 288 -17.21 17.30 34.79
CA GLY A 288 -16.04 16.44 34.62
C GLY A 288 -16.33 15.37 33.57
N THR A 289 -15.31 14.99 32.80
CA THR A 289 -15.44 13.94 31.79
C THR A 289 -15.86 12.61 32.44
N ARG A 290 -16.66 11.80 31.73
CA ARG A 290 -17.18 10.49 32.20
C ARG A 290 -16.11 9.56 32.79
N GLY A 291 -14.84 9.73 32.41
CA GLY A 291 -13.70 8.99 32.98
C GLY A 291 -13.44 9.33 34.45
N VAL A 292 -13.52 10.60 34.83
CA VAL A 292 -13.25 11.07 36.20
C VAL A 292 -14.34 10.59 37.16
N ASP A 293 -15.60 10.54 36.72
CA ASP A 293 -16.71 10.08 37.57
C ASP A 293 -16.74 8.54 37.73
N LYS A 294 -16.16 7.78 36.78
CA LYS A 294 -15.90 6.35 36.98
C LYS A 294 -14.76 6.11 37.98
N LEU A 295 -13.74 6.96 37.99
CA LEU A 295 -12.63 6.90 38.95
C LEU A 295 -13.04 7.28 40.39
N LYS A 296 -14.03 8.16 40.57
CA LYS A 296 -14.58 8.50 41.88
C LYS A 296 -15.32 7.35 42.58
N LYS A 297 -15.71 6.30 41.85
CA LYS A 297 -16.40 5.12 42.42
C LYS A 297 -15.44 4.05 42.96
N ALA A 298 -14.13 4.21 42.81
CA ALA A 298 -13.17 3.33 43.45
C ALA A 298 -13.07 3.66 44.95
N ASN A 299 -13.40 2.69 45.82
CA ASN A 299 -13.24 2.83 47.26
C ASN A 299 -11.74 2.81 47.61
N THR A 300 -11.15 3.96 47.85
CA THR A 300 -9.72 4.12 48.20
C THR A 300 -9.45 3.87 49.69
N LYS A 301 -10.47 3.51 50.49
CA LYS A 301 -10.32 3.23 51.92
C LYS A 301 -9.58 1.90 52.09
N GLY A 302 -8.27 1.97 52.34
CA GLY A 302 -7.40 0.81 52.59
C GLY A 302 -6.25 0.62 51.59
N MET A 303 -6.14 1.45 50.55
CA MET A 303 -4.97 1.41 49.67
C MET A 303 -3.79 2.14 50.32
N ALA A 304 -2.65 1.44 50.45
CA ALA A 304 -1.40 2.05 50.89
C ALA A 304 -0.95 3.12 49.88
N SER A 305 -0.61 4.30 50.36
CA SER A 305 -0.05 5.36 49.52
C SER A 305 1.30 4.94 48.95
N LEU A 306 1.55 5.28 47.67
CA LEU A 306 2.84 5.01 46.99
C LEU A 306 4.06 5.54 47.77
N THR A 307 3.88 6.57 48.61
CA THR A 307 4.92 7.11 49.50
C THR A 307 5.41 6.12 50.56
N THR A 308 4.63 5.10 50.92
CA THR A 308 5.04 4.08 51.89
C THR A 308 6.09 3.12 51.33
N PHE A 309 6.23 3.04 49.99
CA PHE A 309 7.19 2.15 49.32
C PHE A 309 8.59 2.77 49.11
N PHE A 310 8.75 4.08 49.34
CA PHE A 310 10.01 4.80 49.09
C PHE A 310 10.71 5.28 50.36
N VAL A 311 10.35 4.74 51.53
CA VAL A 311 11.10 5.03 52.77
C VAL A 311 12.44 4.30 52.69
N LYS A 312 13.52 5.08 52.66
CA LYS A 312 14.91 4.62 52.63
C LYS A 312 15.19 3.83 53.92
N LYS A 313 15.43 2.51 53.80
CA LYS A 313 15.86 1.67 54.93
C LYS A 313 17.18 2.23 55.51
N GLN A 314 17.17 2.54 56.80
CA GLN A 314 18.39 2.60 57.63
C GLN A 314 18.81 1.19 58.01
#